data_AF-A0A953JTK3-F1
#
_entry.id   AF-A0A953JTK3-F1
#
_cell.length_a   1.000
_cell.length_b   1.000
_cell.length_c   1.000
_cell.angle_alpha   90.00
_cell.angle_beta   90.00
_cell.angle_gamma   90.00
#
_symmetry.space_group_name_H-M   'P 1'
#
loop_
_entity.id
_entity.type
_entity.pdbx_description
1 polymer ?
#
loop_
_entity_poly.entity_id
_entity_poly.type
_entity_poly.pdbx_seq_one_letter_code
_entity_poly.pdbx_strand_id
1 'polypeptide(L)'
;MAQLGADVEQLDRLGARFKEKAAEIDQMQAQISSQITGTWWQGGDADKFRGEWTGEMRGQLTKLKALLETTAATIARQAADQRAVSQS
;
A
#
# COMPACT_ATOMS: atom_id res chain seq x y z
N MET A 1 32.39 -8.11 -16.07
CA MET A 1 31.81 -7.57 -14.82
C MET A 1 30.83 -6.46 -15.18
N ALA A 2 29.57 -6.81 -15.43
CA ALA A 2 28.51 -5.86 -15.76
C ALA A 2 27.21 -6.34 -15.12
N GLN A 3 27.19 -6.37 -13.80
CA GLN A 3 26.01 -6.58 -12.96
C GLN A 3 25.55 -5.23 -12.38
N LEU A 4 25.73 -4.14 -13.14
CA LEU A 4 25.49 -2.75 -12.69
C LEU A 4 24.29 -2.07 -13.36
N GLY A 5 23.64 -2.72 -14.35
CA GLY A 5 22.42 -2.19 -14.97
C GLY A 5 21.12 -2.79 -14.42
N ALA A 6 21.20 -3.98 -13.81
CA ALA A 6 20.01 -4.74 -13.44
C ALA A 6 19.51 -4.45 -12.02
N ASP A 7 20.32 -3.90 -11.12
CA ASP A 7 19.98 -3.87 -9.69
C ASP A 7 19.18 -2.62 -9.31
N VAL A 8 19.59 -1.44 -9.78
CA VAL A 8 18.88 -0.18 -9.54
C VAL A 8 17.50 -0.14 -10.22
N GLU A 9 17.42 -0.50 -11.51
CA GLU A 9 16.13 -0.46 -12.22
C GLU A 9 15.14 -1.50 -11.66
N GLN A 10 15.63 -2.65 -11.17
CA GLN A 10 14.79 -3.63 -10.48
C GLN A 10 14.26 -3.07 -9.16
N LEU A 11 15.11 -2.39 -8.39
CA LEU A 11 14.69 -1.72 -7.15
C LEU A 11 13.66 -0.62 -7.43
N ASP A 12 13.84 0.18 -8.47
CA ASP A 12 12.83 1.20 -8.85
C ASP A 12 11.48 0.55 -9.17
N ARG A 13 11.48 -0.51 -10.00
CA ARG A 13 10.26 -1.24 -10.35
C ARG A 13 9.61 -1.86 -9.11
N LEU A 14 10.41 -2.42 -8.20
CA LEU A 14 9.92 -2.99 -6.95
C LEU A 14 9.29 -1.90 -6.07
N GLY A 15 9.97 -0.78 -5.86
CA GLY A 15 9.46 0.35 -5.08
C GLY A 15 8.17 0.92 -5.67
N ALA A 16 8.09 1.05 -6.99
CA ALA A 16 6.87 1.46 -7.69
C ALA A 16 5.71 0.48 -7.45
N ARG A 17 5.97 -0.83 -7.46
CA ARG A 17 4.95 -1.85 -7.18
C ARG A 17 4.40 -1.76 -5.75
N PHE A 18 5.25 -1.49 -4.77
CA PHE A 18 4.79 -1.27 -3.38
C PHE A 18 3.91 -0.02 -3.27
N LYS A 19 4.25 1.08 -3.95
CA LYS A 19 3.40 2.29 -4.00
C LYS A 19 2.06 2.03 -4.68
N GLU A 20 2.06 1.29 -5.79
CA GLU A 20 0.84 0.89 -6.48
C GLU A 20 -0.09 0.09 -5.55
N LYS A 21 0.46 -0.91 -4.84
CA LYS A 21 -0.32 -1.70 -3.88
C LYS A 21 -0.82 -0.89 -2.68
N ALA A 22 -0.07 0.10 -2.21
CA ALA A 22 -0.55 1.03 -1.20
C ALA A 22 -1.76 1.84 -1.70
N ALA A 23 -1.74 2.32 -2.95
CA ALA A 23 -2.85 3.05 -3.55
C ALA A 23 -4.09 2.17 -3.81
N GLU A 24 -3.88 0.90 -4.19
CA GLU A 24 -4.96 -0.08 -4.34
C GLU A 24 -5.71 -0.32 -3.01
N ILE A 25 -5.02 -0.26 -1.86
CA ILE A 25 -5.67 -0.39 -0.55
C ILE A 25 -6.64 0.76 -0.31
N ASP A 26 -6.27 2.02 -0.60
CA ASP A 26 -7.17 3.17 -0.45
C ASP A 26 -8.44 3.00 -1.32
N GLN A 27 -8.24 2.59 -2.58
CA GLN A 27 -9.34 2.38 -3.51
C GLN A 27 -10.28 1.28 -3.03
N MET A 28 -9.72 0.17 -2.56
CA MET A 28 -10.47 -0.96 -2.01
C MET A 28 -11.27 -0.54 -0.77
N GLN A 29 -10.65 0.20 0.16
CA GLN A 29 -11.34 0.73 1.34
C GLN A 29 -12.52 1.63 0.96
N ALA A 30 -12.35 2.51 -0.02
CA ALA A 30 -13.41 3.40 -0.49
C ALA A 30 -14.55 2.64 -1.16
N GLN A 31 -14.24 1.69 -2.04
CA GLN A 31 -15.23 0.86 -2.75
C GLN A 31 -16.06 0.03 -1.77
N ILE A 32 -15.41 -0.69 -0.85
CA ILE A 32 -16.10 -1.51 0.14
C ILE A 32 -16.95 -0.63 1.07
N SER A 33 -16.42 0.51 1.52
CA SER A 33 -17.20 1.43 2.36
C SER A 33 -18.46 1.92 1.64
N SER A 34 -18.36 2.26 0.35
CA SER A 34 -19.51 2.69 -0.46
C SER A 34 -20.54 1.57 -0.64
N GLN A 35 -20.11 0.32 -0.77
CA GLN A 35 -21.02 -0.83 -0.88
C GLN A 35 -21.72 -1.11 0.45
N ILE A 36 -21.00 -1.02 1.58
CA ILE A 36 -21.55 -1.20 2.92
C ILE A 36 -22.61 -0.12 3.22
N THR A 37 -22.37 1.13 2.86
CA THR A 37 -23.33 2.21 3.08
C THR A 37 -24.51 2.19 2.11
N GLY A 38 -24.30 1.71 0.88
CA GLY A 38 -25.35 1.62 -0.15
C GLY A 38 -26.27 0.40 -0.03
N THR A 39 -25.92 -0.59 0.80
CA THR A 39 -26.73 -1.81 0.96
C THR A 39 -27.92 -1.57 1.91
N TRP A 40 -29.13 -1.97 1.49
CA TRP A 40 -30.32 -1.97 2.35
C TRP A 40 -30.25 -3.12 3.37
N TRP A 41 -29.40 -2.95 4.37
CA TRP A 41 -29.22 -3.86 5.50
C TRP A 41 -29.38 -3.05 6.78
N GLN A 42 -30.45 -3.30 7.53
CA GLN A 42 -30.81 -2.53 8.72
C GLN A 42 -30.91 -3.43 9.95
N GLY A 43 -30.76 -2.84 11.14
CA GLY A 43 -30.83 -3.53 12.41
C GLY A 43 -29.47 -3.61 13.12
N GLY A 44 -29.48 -4.12 14.36
CA GLY A 44 -28.32 -4.09 15.25
C GLY A 44 -27.07 -4.78 14.70
N ASP A 45 -27.24 -5.88 13.95
CA ASP A 45 -26.12 -6.58 13.31
C ASP A 45 -25.45 -5.74 12.22
N ALA A 46 -26.26 -5.00 11.46
CA ALA A 46 -25.75 -4.09 10.43
C ALA A 46 -24.94 -2.94 11.05
N ASP A 47 -25.43 -2.40 12.16
CA ASP A 47 -24.74 -1.32 12.88
C ASP A 47 -23.44 -1.80 13.53
N LYS A 48 -23.46 -3.01 14.12
CA LYS A 48 -22.27 -3.67 14.65
C LYS A 48 -21.22 -3.87 13.56
N PHE A 49 -21.61 -4.42 12.42
CA PHE A 49 -20.70 -4.64 11.30
C PHE A 49 -20.11 -3.33 10.74
N ARG A 50 -20.91 -2.27 10.60
CA ARG A 50 -20.41 -0.95 10.22
C ARG A 50 -19.39 -0.42 11.22
N GLY A 51 -19.60 -0.65 12.51
CA GLY A 51 -18.64 -0.34 13.57
C GLY A 51 -17.32 -1.11 13.42
N GLU A 52 -17.40 -2.43 13.23
CA GLU A 52 -16.22 -3.29 13.02
C GLU A 52 -15.44 -2.92 11.75
N TRP A 53 -16.15 -2.65 10.66
CA TRP A 53 -15.56 -2.18 9.40
C TRP A 53 -14.83 -0.85 9.58
N THR A 54 -15.51 0.16 10.15
CA THR A 54 -14.96 1.50 10.29
C THR A 54 -13.84 1.59 11.32
N GLY A 55 -13.86 0.73 12.34
CA GLY A 55 -12.84 0.66 13.38
C GLY A 55 -11.69 -0.28 13.02
N GLU A 56 -11.86 -1.57 13.30
CA GLU A 56 -10.78 -2.55 13.25
C GLU A 56 -10.29 -2.80 11.81
N MET A 57 -11.20 -3.13 10.90
CA MET A 57 -10.84 -3.58 9.56
C MET A 57 -10.18 -2.46 8.75
N ARG A 58 -10.79 -1.26 8.71
CA ARG A 58 -10.18 -0.09 8.06
C ARG A 58 -8.88 0.31 8.74
N GLY A 59 -8.78 0.20 10.07
CA GLY A 59 -7.55 0.47 10.80
C GLY A 59 -6.39 -0.44 10.38
N GLN A 60 -6.65 -1.74 10.23
CA GLN A 60 -5.65 -2.71 9.76
C GLN A 60 -5.18 -2.42 8.33
N LEU A 61 -6.11 -2.09 7.43
CA LEU A 61 -5.78 -1.73 6.04
C LEU A 61 -4.95 -0.45 5.95
N THR A 62 -5.28 0.58 6.74
CA THR A 62 -4.48 1.81 6.83
C THR A 62 -3.05 1.53 7.33
N LYS A 63 -2.90 0.63 8.31
CA LYS A 63 -1.56 0.21 8.80
C LYS A 63 -0.77 -0.51 7.70
N LEU A 64 -1.41 -1.42 6.97
CA LEU A 64 -0.78 -2.14 5.86
C LEU A 64 -0.33 -1.17 4.77
N LYS A 65 -1.18 -0.21 4.39
CA LYS A 65 -0.82 0.84 3.44
C LYS A 65 0.44 1.59 3.89
N ALA A 66 0.46 2.09 5.13
CA ALA A 66 1.62 2.83 5.66
C ALA A 66 2.91 2.00 5.66
N LEU A 67 2.80 0.69 5.93
CA LEU A 67 3.93 -0.23 5.83
C LEU A 67 4.43 -0.33 4.39
N LEU A 68 3.54 -0.51 3.41
CA LEU A 68 3.91 -0.58 1.99
C LEU A 68 4.57 0.72 1.50
N GLU A 69 4.06 1.90 1.91
CA GLU A 69 4.66 3.20 1.59
C GLU A 69 6.06 3.35 2.19
N THR A 70 6.24 2.93 3.44
CA THR A 70 7.54 2.95 4.13
C THR A 70 8.54 2.02 3.45
N THR A 71 8.11 0.82 3.07
CA THR A 71 8.93 -0.13 2.31
C THR A 71 9.32 0.45 0.95
N ALA A 72 8.37 1.05 0.22
CA ALA A 72 8.67 1.70 -1.05
C ALA A 72 9.69 2.84 -0.92
N ALA A 73 9.59 3.66 0.12
CA ALA A 73 10.54 4.72 0.40
C ALA A 73 11.95 4.16 0.71
N THR A 74 12.01 3.04 1.45
CA THR A 74 13.26 2.35 1.77
C THR A 74 13.94 1.81 0.50
N ILE A 75 13.18 1.16 -0.38
CA ILE A 75 13.69 0.62 -1.64
C ILE A 75 14.19 1.75 -2.55
N ALA A 76 13.43 2.85 -2.65
CA ALA A 76 13.83 4.01 -3.45
C ALA A 76 15.14 4.64 -2.95
N ARG A 77 15.33 4.70 -1.63
CA ARG A 77 16.60 5.14 -1.02
C ARG A 77 17.75 4.21 -1.38
N GLN A 78 17.56 2.89 -1.26
CA GLN A 78 18.59 1.91 -1.62
C GLN A 78 18.98 2.00 -3.11
N ALA A 79 18.01 2.22 -4.00
CA ALA A 79 18.27 2.45 -5.41
C ALA A 79 19.09 3.73 -5.65
N ALA A 80 18.80 4.81 -4.93
CA ALA A 80 19.56 6.06 -5.01
C ALA A 80 21.01 5.88 -4.51
N ASP A 81 21.19 5.20 -3.38
CA ASP A 81 22.51 4.93 -2.80
C ASP A 81 23.36 4.07 -3.75
N GLN A 82 22.78 3.04 -4.38
CA GLN A 82 23.48 2.23 -5.39
C GLN A 82 23.89 3.04 -6.63
N ARG A 83 23.03 3.96 -7.11
CA ARG A 83 23.39 4.83 -8.25
C ARG A 83 24.61 5.70 -7.93
N ALA A 84 24.67 6.25 -6.72
CA ALA A 84 25.77 7.11 -6.30
C ALA A 84 27.10 6.34 -6.26
N VAL A 85 27.11 5.12 -5.71
CA VAL A 85 28.31 4.25 -5.65
C VAL A 85 28.73 3.76 -7.03
N SER A 86 27.79 3.51 -7.93
CA SER A 86 28.08 3.04 -9.29
C SER A 86 28.69 4.12 -10.19
N GLN A 87 28.53 5.39 -9.81
CA GLN A 87 29.01 6.56 -10.56
C GLN A 87 30.34 7.14 -10.00
N SER A 88 30.79 6.67 -8.84
CA SER A 88 32.07 7.01 -8.20
C SER A 88 33.18 6.04 -8.57
#